data_AF-A0A1Q9LSV9-F1
#
_entry.id   AF-A0A1Q9LSV9-F1
#
_cell.length_a   1.000
_cell.length_b   1.000
_cell.length_c   1.000
_cell.angle_alpha   90.00
_cell.angle_beta   90.00
_cell.angle_gamma   90.00
#
_symmetry.space_group_name_H-M   'P 1'
#
loop_
_entity.id
_entity.type
_entity.pdbx_description
1 polymer ?
#
loop_
_entity_poly.entity_id
_entity_poly.type
_entity_poly.pdbx_seq_one_letter_code
_entity_poly.pdbx_strand_id
1 'polypeptide(L)'
;MPAGVYVEEAIGISTDEFIRAMDSGLRFIRNVFPLIELGFDRDQCVRYLAERGFGDTVKVRLRGVPVPRQRRMAWIRDHDPDGWAQAVEFDRAIRRRRRPG
;
A
#
# COMPACT_ATOMS: atom_id res chain seq x y z
N MET A 1 -20.93 -18.83 1.92
CA MET A 1 -19.81 -19.78 2.18
C MET A 1 -20.22 -20.68 3.33
N PRO A 2 -20.07 -22.01 3.20
CA PRO A 2 -20.27 -22.93 4.32
C PRO A 2 -19.35 -22.58 5.49
N ALA A 3 -19.77 -22.91 6.72
CA ALA A 3 -18.95 -22.68 7.90
C ALA A 3 -17.61 -23.43 7.78
N GLY A 4 -16.50 -22.75 8.10
CA GLY A 4 -15.15 -23.30 8.01
C GLY A 4 -14.51 -23.26 6.62
N VAL A 5 -15.24 -22.81 5.58
CA VAL A 5 -14.68 -22.62 4.24
C VAL A 5 -14.19 -21.18 4.09
N TYR A 6 -12.90 -21.02 3.84
CA TYR A 6 -12.25 -19.73 3.59
C TYR A 6 -11.24 -19.84 2.46
N VAL A 7 -10.85 -18.69 1.90
CA VAL A 7 -9.70 -18.56 1.00
C VAL A 7 -8.51 -18.00 1.77
N GLU A 8 -7.31 -18.43 1.39
CA GLU A 8 -6.08 -17.78 1.84
C GLU A 8 -5.68 -16.71 0.82
N GLU A 9 -5.58 -15.46 1.27
CA GLU A 9 -5.09 -14.35 0.49
C GLU A 9 -3.63 -14.09 0.88
N ALA A 10 -2.70 -14.42 -0.02
CA ALA A 10 -1.29 -14.16 0.19
C ALA A 10 -0.96 -12.70 -0.15
N ILE A 11 -0.50 -11.95 0.84
CA ILE A 11 -0.23 -10.51 0.71
C ILE A 11 1.27 -10.25 0.88
N GLY A 12 1.85 -9.52 -0.07
CA GLY A 12 3.27 -9.12 -0.07
C GLY A 12 3.59 -7.99 0.92
N ILE A 13 3.46 -8.24 2.23
CA ILE A 13 3.95 -7.37 3.30
C ILE A 13 5.28 -7.92 3.82
N SER A 14 6.34 -7.13 3.75
CA SER A 14 7.67 -7.47 4.29
C SER A 14 7.78 -7.19 5.79
N THR A 15 8.84 -7.68 6.43
CA THR A 15 9.08 -7.51 7.87
C THR A 15 9.19 -6.04 8.30
N ASP A 16 9.79 -5.18 7.47
CA ASP A 16 9.88 -3.73 7.69
C ASP A 16 8.54 -2.99 7.55
N GLU A 17 7.52 -3.67 7.02
CA GLU A 17 6.16 -3.17 6.83
C GLU A 17 5.13 -3.86 7.74
N PHE A 18 5.57 -4.63 8.75
CA PHE A 18 4.72 -5.49 9.61
C PHE A 18 3.48 -4.81 10.18
N ILE A 19 3.54 -3.52 10.52
CA ILE A 19 2.39 -2.76 11.03
C ILE A 19 1.19 -2.71 10.06
N ARG A 20 1.39 -3.09 8.80
CA ARG A 20 0.37 -3.16 7.74
C ARG A 20 -0.23 -4.56 7.60
N ALA A 21 0.32 -5.57 8.28
CA ALA A 21 -0.21 -6.94 8.29
C ALA A 21 -1.44 -6.99 9.20
N MET A 22 -2.61 -6.84 8.60
CA MET A 22 -3.91 -6.83 9.30
C MET A 22 -4.73 -8.05 8.90
N ASP A 23 -5.60 -8.51 9.81
CA ASP A 23 -6.66 -9.46 9.49
C ASP A 23 -7.59 -8.87 8.41
N SER A 24 -8.20 -9.72 7.60
CA SER A 24 -9.17 -9.33 6.56
C SER A 24 -10.44 -8.73 7.16
N GLY A 25 -10.77 -9.09 8.40
CA GLY A 25 -12.04 -8.77 9.05
C GLY A 25 -13.24 -9.53 8.48
N LEU A 26 -13.01 -10.48 7.57
CA LEU A 26 -14.03 -11.25 6.87
C LEU A 26 -13.91 -12.74 7.21
N ARG A 27 -15.00 -13.36 7.63
CA ARG A 27 -15.03 -14.78 8.08
C ARG A 27 -14.62 -15.82 7.02
N PHE A 28 -14.54 -15.43 5.76
CA PHE A 28 -14.25 -16.31 4.63
C PHE A 28 -12.92 -15.97 3.93
N ILE A 29 -12.15 -15.01 4.45
CA ILE A 29 -10.81 -14.68 3.96
C ILE A 29 -9.84 -14.73 5.12
N ARG A 30 -8.76 -15.48 4.95
CA ARG A 30 -7.61 -15.50 5.84
C ARG A 30 -6.43 -14.84 5.14
N ASN A 31 -5.95 -13.73 5.68
CA ASN A 31 -4.72 -13.11 5.19
C ASN A 31 -3.52 -13.95 5.64
N VAL A 32 -2.61 -14.24 4.71
CA VAL A 32 -1.32 -14.87 4.99
C VAL A 32 -0.19 -13.98 4.48
N PHE A 33 0.97 -14.01 5.15
CA PHE A 33 2.06 -13.06 4.89
C PHE A 33 3.40 -13.79 4.67
N PRO A 34 3.60 -14.44 3.51
CA PRO A 34 4.75 -15.30 3.27
C PRO A 34 6.11 -14.59 3.41
N LEU A 35 6.18 -13.30 3.09
CA LEU A 35 7.43 -12.54 3.19
C LEU A 35 7.83 -12.32 4.67
N ILE A 36 6.87 -12.19 5.58
CA ILE A 36 7.15 -12.15 7.02
C ILE A 36 7.62 -13.52 7.51
N GLU A 37 6.96 -14.60 7.07
CA GLU A 37 7.32 -15.99 7.42
C GLU A 37 8.74 -16.35 6.95
N LEU A 38 9.14 -15.87 5.77
CA LEU A 38 10.50 -16.00 5.23
C LEU A 38 11.52 -15.06 5.90
N GLY A 39 11.08 -14.13 6.74
CA GLY A 39 11.93 -13.12 7.35
C GLY A 39 12.47 -12.09 6.35
N PHE A 40 11.77 -11.86 5.24
CA PHE A 40 12.20 -10.95 4.18
C PHE A 40 11.81 -9.50 4.51
N ASP A 41 12.82 -8.65 4.63
CA ASP A 41 12.68 -7.21 4.44
C ASP A 41 12.58 -6.85 2.95
N ARG A 42 12.35 -5.56 2.68
CA ARG A 42 12.26 -5.06 1.31
C ARG A 42 13.51 -5.31 0.46
N ASP A 43 14.69 -5.22 1.05
CA ASP A 43 15.96 -5.37 0.31
C ASP A 43 16.22 -6.85 -0.03
N GLN A 44 15.83 -7.77 0.84
CA GLN A 44 15.80 -9.20 0.55
C GLN A 44 14.83 -9.53 -0.58
N CYS A 45 13.65 -8.89 -0.62
CA CYS A 45 12.70 -9.06 -1.73
C CYS A 45 13.31 -8.62 -3.07
N VAL A 46 13.98 -7.47 -3.10
CA VAL A 46 14.65 -6.96 -4.32
C VAL A 46 15.75 -7.91 -4.77
N ARG A 47 16.61 -8.38 -3.83
CA ARG A 47 17.66 -9.36 -4.13
C ARG A 47 17.08 -10.66 -4.68
N TYR A 48 16.05 -11.19 -4.04
CA TYR A 48 15.37 -12.41 -4.46
C TYR A 48 14.82 -12.32 -5.89
N LEU A 49 14.27 -11.17 -6.27
CA LEU A 49 13.79 -10.89 -7.62
C LEU A 49 14.94 -10.75 -8.62
N ALA A 50 16.00 -10.02 -8.26
CA ALA A 50 17.17 -9.82 -9.11
C ALA A 50 17.87 -11.15 -9.45
N GLU A 51 18.06 -12.03 -8.44
CA GLU A 51 18.63 -13.37 -8.61
C GLU A 51 17.84 -14.25 -9.59
N ARG A 52 16.56 -13.92 -9.84
CA ARG A 52 15.66 -14.65 -10.75
C ARG A 52 15.46 -13.94 -12.09
N GLY A 53 16.22 -12.89 -12.37
CA GLY A 53 16.12 -12.13 -13.62
C GLY A 53 15.00 -11.08 -13.62
N PHE A 54 14.42 -10.75 -12.46
CA PHE A 54 13.39 -9.72 -12.30
C PHE A 54 13.94 -8.40 -11.72
N GLY A 55 15.25 -8.15 -11.83
CA GLY A 55 15.92 -6.98 -11.25
C GLY A 55 15.42 -5.64 -11.78
N ASP A 56 14.90 -5.62 -13.01
CA ASP A 56 14.37 -4.40 -13.66
C ASP A 56 12.92 -4.09 -13.25
N THR A 57 12.34 -4.82 -12.28
CA THR A 57 10.97 -4.59 -11.82
C THR A 57 10.84 -3.20 -11.21
N VAL A 58 10.20 -2.28 -11.94
CA VAL A 58 10.02 -0.91 -11.51
C VAL A 58 9.06 -0.85 -10.31
N LYS A 59 9.44 -0.11 -9.26
CA LYS A 59 8.51 0.21 -8.18
C LYS A 59 7.37 1.07 -8.74
N VAL A 60 6.19 0.48 -8.89
CA VAL A 60 4.99 1.22 -9.25
C VAL A 60 4.35 1.84 -8.00
N ARG A 61 4.15 3.14 -8.03
CA ARG A 61 3.29 3.86 -7.08
C ARG A 61 2.31 4.68 -7.90
N LEU A 62 1.01 4.53 -7.62
CA LEU A 62 -0.03 5.29 -8.30
C LEU A 62 0.23 6.79 -8.16
N ARG A 63 0.31 7.49 -9.29
CA ARG A 63 0.27 8.96 -9.31
C ARG A 63 -1.07 9.40 -8.72
N GLY A 64 -1.03 10.26 -7.70
CA GLY A 64 -2.22 10.77 -7.02
C GLY A 64 -2.59 10.10 -5.68
N VAL A 65 -1.86 9.06 -5.24
CA VAL A 65 -2.05 8.52 -3.88
C VAL A 65 -1.30 9.40 -2.87
N PRO A 66 -1.99 9.97 -1.85
CA PRO A 66 -1.34 10.78 -0.82
C PRO A 66 -0.41 9.88 0.02
N VAL A 67 0.88 9.95 -0.32
CA VAL A 67 1.98 9.36 0.44
C VAL A 67 2.09 9.97 1.85
N PRO A 68 2.62 9.24 2.86
CA PRO A 68 2.75 9.80 4.19
C PRO A 68 3.74 10.98 4.18
N ARG A 69 3.52 12.12 4.84
CA ARG A 69 2.26 12.85 5.16
C ARG A 69 2.55 14.33 5.47
N GLN A 70 3.79 14.74 5.74
CA GLN A 70 4.07 16.14 6.14
C GLN A 70 5.15 16.80 5.30
N ARG A 71 6.38 16.27 5.22
CA ARG A 71 7.49 17.00 4.59
C ARG A 71 7.27 17.33 3.11
N ARG A 72 6.82 16.37 2.31
CA ARG A 72 6.52 16.61 0.89
C ARG A 72 5.30 17.51 0.70
N MET A 73 4.30 17.37 1.56
CA MET A 73 3.07 18.18 1.48
C MET A 73 3.31 19.63 1.93
N ALA A 74 4.14 19.82 2.96
CA ALA A 74 4.64 21.12 3.40
C ALA A 74 5.48 21.76 2.29
N TRP A 75 6.40 20.99 1.67
CA TRP A 75 7.18 21.51 0.56
C TRP A 75 6.29 21.95 -0.62
N ILE A 76 5.29 21.15 -1.02
CA ILE A 76 4.33 21.53 -2.08
C ILE A 76 3.54 22.79 -1.68
N ARG A 77 3.01 22.85 -0.46
CA ARG A 77 2.32 24.04 0.06
C ARG A 77 3.19 25.29 -0.01
N ASP A 78 4.47 25.16 0.34
CA ASP A 78 5.38 26.28 0.53
C ASP A 78 6.09 26.70 -0.78
N HIS A 79 6.20 25.80 -1.78
CA HIS A 79 7.04 26.02 -2.97
C HIS A 79 6.34 25.72 -4.31
N ASP A 80 5.14 25.14 -4.33
CA ASP A 80 4.42 24.73 -5.54
C ASP A 80 2.92 25.07 -5.42
N PRO A 81 2.52 26.33 -5.70
CA PRO A 81 1.15 26.80 -5.56
C PRO A 81 0.15 26.03 -6.43
N ASP A 82 0.54 25.64 -7.65
CA ASP A 82 -0.31 24.91 -8.58
C ASP A 82 -0.50 23.46 -8.13
N GLY A 83 0.58 22.81 -7.69
CA GLY A 83 0.51 21.48 -7.07
C GLY A 83 -0.31 21.47 -5.78
N TRP A 84 -0.25 22.53 -5.00
CA TRP A 84 -1.09 22.70 -3.80
C TRP A 84 -2.58 22.85 -4.15
N ALA A 85 -2.91 23.66 -5.16
CA ALA A 85 -4.28 23.84 -5.61
C ALA A 85 -4.90 22.52 -6.09
N GLN A 86 -4.16 21.74 -6.88
CA GLN A 86 -4.60 20.41 -7.34
C GLN A 86 -4.80 19.42 -6.19
N ALA A 87 -3.90 19.43 -5.20
CA ALA A 87 -4.02 18.56 -4.03
C ALA A 87 -5.28 18.89 -3.19
N VAL A 88 -5.59 20.17 -3.02
CA VAL A 88 -6.80 20.64 -2.32
C VAL A 88 -8.07 20.27 -3.10
N GLU A 89 -8.07 20.42 -4.42
CA GLU A 89 -9.21 20.04 -5.27
C GLU A 89 -9.49 18.52 -5.18
N PHE A 90 -8.43 17.71 -5.23
CA PHE A 90 -8.54 16.26 -5.11
C PHE A 90 -9.11 15.82 -3.74
N ASP A 91 -8.62 16.37 -2.62
CA ASP A 91 -9.20 16.14 -1.28
C ASP A 91 -10.69 16.59 -1.22
N ARG A 92 -10.97 17.75 -1.83
CA ARG A 92 -12.29 18.26 -2.28
C ARG A 92 -13.23 17.15 -2.74
N ALA A 93 -12.81 16.51 -3.83
CA ALA A 93 -13.59 15.53 -4.55
C ALA A 93 -13.81 14.23 -3.77
N ILE A 94 -12.80 13.75 -3.04
CA ILE A 94 -12.89 12.52 -2.25
C ILE A 94 -13.91 12.67 -1.10
N ARG A 95 -13.87 13.78 -0.36
CA ARG A 95 -14.79 14.00 0.78
C ARG A 95 -16.26 14.07 0.35
N ARG A 96 -16.52 14.60 -0.84
CA ARG A 96 -17.88 14.68 -1.42
C ARG A 96 -18.40 13.34 -1.92
N ARG A 97 -17.54 12.34 -2.16
CA ARG A 97 -17.90 11.03 -2.73
C ARG A 97 -18.20 9.94 -1.70
N ARG A 98 -18.45 10.28 -0.44
CA ARG A 98 -18.82 9.28 0.58
C ARG A 98 -20.19 8.67 0.22
N ARG A 99 -20.24 7.36 -0.06
CA ARG A 99 -21.49 6.62 -0.35
C ARG A 99 -22.49 6.81 0.81
N PRO A 100 -23.80 6.93 0.55
CA PRO A 100 -24.80 6.76 1.61
C PRO A 100 -24.63 5.35 2.19
N GLY A 101 -24.72 5.26 3.52
CA GLY A 101 -24.70 4.01 4.26
C GLY A 101 -25.95 3.18 4.03
#